data_AF-A0A3S1D1W7-F1
#
_entry.id   AF-A0A3S1D1W7-F1
#
_cell.length_a   1.000
_cell.length_b   1.000
_cell.length_c   1.000
_cell.angle_alpha   90.00
_cell.angle_beta   90.00
_cell.angle_gamma   90.00
#
_symmetry.space_group_name_H-M   'P 1'
#
loop_
_entity.id
_entity.type
_entity.pdbx_description
1 polymer ?
#
loop_
_entity_poly.entity_id
_entity_poly.type
_entity_poly.pdbx_seq_one_letter_code
_entity_poly.pdbx_strand_id
1 'polypeptide(L)' 'MNQSHTDYTSRFAIDPVAAAAMGTDELRHNFHIDGLFQPGRISLTYTHYDRMIVG' A
#
# COMPACT_ATOMS: atom_id res chain seq x y z
N MET A 1 9.51 -7.62 25.14
CA MET A 1 8.48 -7.74 24.08
C MET A 1 9.20 -7.57 22.75
N ASN A 2 9.28 -8.62 21.92
CA ASN A 2 9.96 -8.54 20.63
C ASN A 2 9.05 -7.73 19.70
N GLN A 3 9.33 -6.44 19.52
CA GLN A 3 8.61 -5.65 18.53
C GLN A 3 8.92 -6.24 17.15
N SER A 4 7.89 -6.64 16.40
CA SER A 4 8.07 -6.98 14.99
C SER A 4 8.58 -5.73 14.29
N HIS A 5 9.74 -5.83 13.65
CA HIS A 5 10.33 -4.75 12.84
C HIS A 5 9.83 -4.83 11.39
N THR A 6 8.86 -5.70 11.10
CA THR A 6 8.26 -5.86 9.78
C THR A 6 6.78 -5.57 9.86
N ASP A 7 6.34 -4.63 9.03
CA ASP A 7 4.96 -4.24 8.82
C ASP A 7 4.56 -4.64 7.39
N TYR A 8 3.36 -5.21 7.21
CA TYR A 8 2.87 -5.56 5.88
C TYR A 8 1.41 -5.15 5.67
N THR A 9 1.10 -4.70 4.45
CA THR A 9 -0.26 -4.35 4.03
C THR A 9 -0.59 -4.99 2.68
N SER A 10 -1.88 -5.10 2.36
CA SER A 10 -2.35 -5.57 1.05
C SER A 10 -3.19 -4.48 0.38
N ARG A 11 -3.00 -4.29 -0.93
CA ARG A 11 -3.75 -3.33 -1.77
C ARG A 11 -4.38 -4.03 -2.96
N PHE A 12 -5.69 -3.88 -3.09
CA PHE A 12 -6.44 -4.45 -4.20
C PHE A 12 -6.26 -3.64 -5.47
N ALA A 13 -6.28 -4.34 -6.62
CA ALA A 13 -6.39 -3.70 -7.91
C ALA A 13 -7.79 -3.10 -8.06
N ILE A 14 -7.87 -1.97 -8.75
CA ILE A 14 -9.10 -1.20 -8.93
C ILE A 14 -9.30 -1.00 -10.41
N ASP A 15 -10.51 -1.25 -10.90
CA ASP A 15 -10.82 -1.05 -12.30
C ASP A 15 -10.81 0.45 -12.65
N PRO A 16 -10.48 0.81 -13.90
CA PRO A 16 -10.32 2.21 -14.30
C PRO A 16 -11.62 3.02 -14.22
N VAL A 17 -12.80 2.38 -14.31
CA VAL A 17 -14.09 3.10 -14.23
C VAL A 17 -14.37 3.50 -12.79
N ALA A 18 -14.15 2.61 -11.83
CA ALA A 18 -14.25 2.93 -10.41
C ALA A 18 -13.21 3.99 -10.00
N ALA A 19 -11.96 3.85 -10.44
CA ALA A 19 -10.90 4.81 -10.12
C ALA A 19 -11.19 6.23 -10.66
N ALA A 20 -11.80 6.34 -11.85
CA ALA A 20 -12.15 7.63 -12.44
C ALA A 20 -13.23 8.40 -11.66
N ALA A 21 -14.05 7.71 -10.86
CA ALA A 21 -15.08 8.31 -10.02
C ALA A 21 -14.55 8.77 -8.65
N MET A 22 -13.31 8.42 -8.29
CA MET A 22 -12.76 8.67 -6.96
C MET A 22 -12.33 10.12 -6.75
N GLY A 23 -12.56 10.61 -5.52
CA GLY A 23 -11.97 11.86 -5.05
C GLY A 23 -10.49 11.70 -4.65
N THR A 24 -9.83 12.83 -4.32
CA THR A 24 -8.41 12.85 -3.94
C THR A 24 -8.09 11.92 -2.76
N ASP A 25 -8.92 11.93 -1.72
CA ASP A 25 -8.68 11.12 -0.52
C ASP A 25 -8.83 9.63 -0.80
N GLU A 26 -9.81 9.24 -1.62
CA GLU A 26 -10.00 7.85 -2.04
C GLU A 26 -8.86 7.37 -2.93
N LEU A 27 -8.39 8.21 -3.86
CA LEU A 27 -7.22 7.91 -4.68
C LEU A 27 -5.97 7.70 -3.80
N ARG A 28 -5.73 8.58 -2.82
CA ARG A 28 -4.60 8.42 -1.90
C ARG A 28 -4.77 7.16 -1.05
N HIS A 29 -5.96 6.94 -0.50
CA HIS A 29 -6.24 5.75 0.31
C HIS A 29 -5.94 4.46 -0.45
N ASN A 30 -6.26 4.40 -1.74
CA ASN A 30 -6.12 3.19 -2.55
C ASN A 30 -4.74 3.01 -3.18
N PHE A 31 -4.13 4.08 -3.70
CA PHE A 31 -2.91 4.00 -4.53
C PHE A 31 -1.64 4.51 -3.85
N HIS A 32 -1.75 5.38 -2.84
CA HIS A 32 -0.58 5.96 -2.19
C HIS A 32 -0.08 5.05 -1.06
N ILE A 33 1.23 4.76 -1.06
CA ILE A 33 1.90 4.07 0.03
C ILE A 33 2.78 5.12 0.73
N ASP A 34 2.40 5.47 1.96
CA ASP A 34 3.18 6.39 2.80
C ASP A 34 4.12 5.61 3.73
N GLY A 35 5.14 6.27 4.26
CA GLY A 35 6.03 5.71 5.28
C GLY A 35 6.86 4.51 4.82
N LEU A 36 7.18 4.41 3.52
CA LEU A 36 7.97 3.31 2.94
C LEU A 36 9.31 3.10 3.67
N PHE A 37 10.01 4.20 3.99
CA PHE A 37 11.30 4.14 4.67
C PHE A 37 11.18 4.67 6.08
N GLN A 38 11.30 3.77 7.05
CA GLN A 38 11.32 4.09 8.48
C GLN A 38 12.54 3.45 9.15
N PRO A 39 13.29 4.19 9.99
CA PRO A 39 14.47 3.65 10.65
C PRO A 39 14.16 2.37 11.43
N GLY A 40 14.91 1.31 11.13
CA GLY A 40 14.77 0.02 11.80
C GLY A 40 13.50 -0.74 11.48
N ARG A 41 12.73 -0.36 10.44
CA ARG A 41 11.52 -1.07 10.02
C ARG A 41 11.58 -1.47 8.55
N ILE A 42 10.98 -2.62 8.25
CA ILE A 42 10.71 -3.11 6.90
C ILE A 42 9.21 -2.92 6.67
N SER A 43 8.83 -2.08 5.71
CA SER A 43 7.42 -1.79 5.41
C SER A 43 7.06 -2.35 4.04
N LEU A 44 6.38 -3.50 4.00
CA LEU A 44 6.02 -4.17 2.75
C LEU A 44 4.55 -3.93 2.39
N THR A 45 4.28 -3.70 1.12
CA THR A 45 2.92 -3.63 0.56
C THR A 45 2.81 -4.63 -0.56
N TYR A 46 1.97 -5.65 -0.37
CA TYR A 46 1.57 -6.55 -1.43
C TYR A 46 0.48 -5.89 -2.26
N THR A 47 0.70 -5.76 -3.57
CA THR A 47 -0.32 -5.26 -4.48
C THR A 47 -0.87 -6.39 -5.34
N HIS A 48 -2.18 -6.41 -5.50
CA HIS A 48 -2.85 -7.34 -6.40
C HIS A 48 -2.60 -6.99 -7.88
N TYR A 49 -1.99 -5.84 -8.19
CA TYR A 49 -1.39 -5.59 -9.50
C TYR A 49 -0.16 -6.48 -9.67
N ASP A 50 -0.29 -7.49 -10.54
CA ASP A 50 0.75 -8.47 -10.86
C ASP A 50 1.39 -9.19 -9.65
N ARG A 51 0.75 -9.10 -8.48
CA ARG A 51 1.23 -9.67 -7.21
C ARG A 51 2.59 -9.11 -6.76
N MET A 52 2.89 -7.86 -7.12
CA MET A 52 4.15 -7.24 -6.72
C MET A 52 4.18 -6.99 -5.21
N ILE A 53 5.39 -7.01 -4.63
CA ILE A 53 5.66 -6.57 -3.27
C ILE A 53 6.55 -5.34 -3.36
N VAL A 54 6.14 -4.24 -2.73
CA VAL A 54 6.84 -2.94 -2.75
C VAL A 54 7.07 -2.48 -1.31
N GLY A 55 8.27 -1.98 -1.00
CA GLY A 55 8.66 -1.61 0.36
C GLY A 55 10.12 -1.23 0.47
#